data_AF-V8CSA6-F1
#
_entry.id   AF-V8CSA6-F1
#
_cell.length_a   1.000
_cell.length_b   1.000
_cell.length_c   1.000
_cell.angle_alpha   90.00
_cell.angle_beta   90.00
_cell.angle_gamma   90.00
#
_symmetry.space_group_name_H-M   'P 1'
#
loop_
_entity.id
_entity.type
_entity.pdbx_description
1 polymer ?
#
loop_
_entity_poly.entity_id
_entity_poly.type
_entity_poly.pdbx_seq_one_letter_code
_entity_poly.pdbx_strand_id
1 'polypeptide(L)'
;MDILYINKEKILCNFEELSNVWDASANISLHLDIQIPDFELIVTELLKKPSNDLAYSILSEMAEKNGLDERLMRLIYEQGDKACKVAISLRNDLPMDLKVKCADSNDADVREHYFNMP
;
A
#
# COMPACT_ATOMS: atom_id res chain seq x y z
N MET A 1 -20.32 8.57 -4.60
CA MET A 1 -19.01 8.01 -4.29
C MET A 1 -18.44 7.58 -5.62
N ASP A 2 -17.39 8.29 -6.06
CA ASP A 2 -16.77 7.99 -7.35
C ASP A 2 -15.72 6.89 -7.17
N ILE A 3 -15.40 6.19 -8.26
CA ILE A 3 -14.43 5.11 -8.26
C ILE A 3 -13.28 5.48 -9.21
N LEU A 4 -12.08 5.56 -8.66
CA LEU A 4 -10.84 5.72 -9.41
C LEU A 4 -10.30 4.34 -9.77
N TYR A 5 -10.49 3.94 -11.02
CA TYR A 5 -9.97 2.68 -11.54
C TYR A 5 -8.47 2.81 -11.80
N ILE A 6 -7.68 2.03 -11.06
CA ILE A 6 -6.23 1.97 -11.15
C ILE A 6 -5.83 0.64 -11.76
N ASN A 7 -4.98 0.71 -12.78
CA ASN A 7 -4.33 -0.45 -13.35
C ASN A 7 -2.86 -0.12 -13.66
N LYS A 8 -2.10 -1.11 -14.10
CA LYS A 8 -0.69 -0.95 -14.46
C LYS A 8 -0.46 0.21 -15.43
N GLU A 9 -1.17 0.25 -16.55
CA GLU A 9 -0.94 1.24 -17.60
C GLU A 9 -1.16 2.66 -17.09
N LYS A 10 -2.23 2.89 -16.32
CA LYS A 10 -2.51 4.20 -15.75
C LYS A 10 -1.45 4.65 -14.73
N ILE A 11 -0.92 3.73 -13.92
CA ILE A 11 0.18 4.05 -12.99
C ILE A 11 1.44 4.44 -13.78
N LEU A 12 1.74 3.74 -14.87
CA LEU A 12 2.96 3.98 -15.64
C LEU A 12 2.86 5.22 -16.54
N CYS A 13 1.68 5.52 -17.09
CA CYS A 13 1.51 6.53 -18.12
C CYS A 13 0.75 7.79 -17.66
N ASN A 14 -0.13 7.68 -16.66
CA ASN A 14 -1.09 8.74 -16.30
C ASN A 14 -1.11 9.06 -14.80
N PHE A 15 -0.05 8.73 -14.06
CA PHE A 15 -0.06 8.86 -12.60
C PHE A 15 -0.37 10.27 -12.11
N GLU A 16 0.19 11.29 -12.76
CA GLU A 16 -0.02 12.69 -12.36
C GLU A 16 -1.48 13.12 -12.52
N GLU A 17 -2.13 12.73 -13.62
CA GLU A 17 -3.56 12.97 -13.83
C GLU A 17 -4.40 12.25 -12.78
N LEU A 18 -4.05 10.99 -12.46
CA LEU A 18 -4.72 10.25 -11.39
C LEU A 18 -4.57 10.94 -10.03
N SER A 19 -3.37 11.43 -9.70
CA SER A 19 -3.12 12.15 -8.44
C SER A 19 -3.95 13.42 -8.36
N ASN A 20 -4.01 14.19 -9.45
CA ASN A 20 -4.83 15.41 -9.48
C ASN A 20 -6.32 15.11 -9.29
N VAL A 21 -6.83 14.02 -9.87
CA VAL A 21 -8.21 13.57 -9.66
C VAL A 21 -8.43 13.15 -8.20
N TRP A 22 -7.48 12.42 -7.62
CA TRP A 22 -7.51 12.00 -6.22
C TRP A 22 -7.56 13.19 -5.28
N ASP A 23 -6.64 14.15 -5.44
CA ASP A 23 -6.50 15.31 -4.57
C ASP A 23 -7.69 16.28 -4.68
N ALA A 24 -8.32 16.37 -5.86
CA ALA A 24 -9.50 17.20 -6.08
C ALA A 24 -10.81 16.58 -5.56
N SER A 25 -10.80 15.29 -5.20
CA SER A 25 -12.01 14.54 -4.87
C SER A 25 -12.20 14.40 -3.36
N ALA A 26 -13.33 14.87 -2.84
CA ALA A 26 -13.68 14.72 -1.42
C ALA A 26 -14.27 13.33 -1.06
N ASN A 27 -14.71 12.54 -2.04
CA ASN A 27 -15.40 11.26 -1.80
C ASN A 27 -15.19 10.27 -2.97
N ILE A 28 -13.95 9.80 -3.11
CA ILE A 28 -13.52 8.84 -4.12
C ILE A 28 -12.97 7.57 -3.44
N SER A 29 -13.15 6.43 -4.09
CA SER A 29 -12.57 5.13 -3.69
C SER A 29 -11.66 4.62 -4.79
N LEU A 30 -10.69 3.77 -4.43
CA LEU A 30 -9.87 3.07 -5.40
C LEU A 30 -10.50 1.76 -5.84
N HIS A 31 -10.21 1.38 -7.08
CA HIS A 31 -10.40 0.02 -7.55
C HIS A 31 -9.13 -0.44 -8.26
N LEU A 32 -8.39 -1.35 -7.62
CA LEU A 32 -7.11 -1.85 -8.13
C LEU A 32 -7.27 -3.09 -9.02
N ASP A 33 -7.10 -2.92 -10.33
CA ASP A 33 -6.89 -3.99 -11.30
C ASP A 33 -5.38 -4.10 -11.63
N ILE A 34 -4.65 -4.73 -10.71
CA ILE A 34 -3.21 -4.99 -10.83
C ILE A 34 -3.00 -6.48 -10.60
N GLN A 35 -2.30 -7.11 -11.54
CA GLN A 35 -2.04 -8.55 -11.54
C GLN A 35 -0.75 -8.86 -10.76
N ILE A 36 -0.68 -10.04 -10.12
CA ILE A 36 0.48 -10.47 -9.32
C ILE A 36 1.82 -10.31 -10.06
N PRO A 37 1.96 -10.69 -11.35
CA PRO A 37 3.22 -10.51 -12.08
C PRO A 37 3.71 -9.06 -12.18
N ASP A 38 2.81 -8.09 -12.00
CA ASP A 38 3.11 -6.67 -12.07
C ASP A 38 3.42 -6.04 -10.70
N PHE A 39 3.24 -6.77 -9.59
CA PHE A 39 3.36 -6.20 -8.24
C PHE A 39 4.73 -5.58 -8.01
N GLU A 40 5.81 -6.26 -8.38
CA GLU A 40 7.17 -5.75 -8.21
C GLU A 40 7.39 -4.43 -8.94
N LEU A 41 6.97 -4.36 -10.21
CA LEU A 41 7.09 -3.16 -11.02
C LEU A 41 6.30 -2.02 -10.39
N ILE A 42 5.03 -2.27 -10.04
CA ILE A 42 4.15 -1.22 -9.53
C ILE A 42 4.61 -0.72 -8.16
N VAL A 43 4.96 -1.59 -7.23
CA VAL A 43 5.49 -1.18 -5.92
C VAL A 43 6.73 -0.32 -6.09
N THR A 44 7.65 -0.73 -6.97
CA THR A 44 8.88 0.02 -7.23
C THR A 44 8.59 1.40 -7.83
N GLU A 45 7.64 1.51 -8.76
CA GLU A 45 7.27 2.80 -9.37
C GLU A 45 6.54 3.74 -8.41
N LEU A 46 5.69 3.22 -7.54
CA LEU A 46 4.98 4.02 -6.54
C LEU A 46 5.92 4.54 -5.45
N LEU A 47 6.87 3.71 -4.99
CA LEU A 47 7.87 4.13 -4.00
C LEU A 47 8.83 5.22 -4.50
N LYS A 48 8.96 5.41 -5.81
CA LYS A 48 9.68 6.55 -6.40
C LYS A 48 8.93 7.89 -6.26
N LYS A 49 7.71 7.89 -5.75
CA LYS A 49 6.82 9.06 -5.62
C LYS A 49 6.61 9.40 -4.14
N PRO A 50 7.68 9.83 -3.43
CA PRO A 50 7.58 10.09 -2.00
C PRO A 50 6.58 11.22 -1.71
N SER A 51 5.84 11.07 -0.61
CA SER A 51 4.84 12.05 -0.15
C SER A 51 3.68 12.29 -1.12
N ASN A 52 3.31 11.26 -1.88
CA ASN A 52 2.11 11.30 -2.72
C ASN A 52 1.01 10.41 -2.11
N ASP A 53 -0.12 11.03 -1.75
CA ASP A 53 -1.21 10.37 -1.05
C ASP A 53 -1.85 9.26 -1.87
N LEU A 54 -2.01 9.45 -3.19
CA LEU A 54 -2.51 8.40 -4.07
C LEU A 54 -1.54 7.21 -4.13
N ALA A 55 -0.23 7.47 -4.19
CA ALA A 55 0.77 6.41 -4.24
C ALA A 55 0.70 5.52 -2.99
N TYR A 56 0.63 6.13 -1.81
CA TYR A 56 0.51 5.39 -0.55
C TYR A 56 -0.85 4.70 -0.40
N SER A 57 -1.93 5.32 -0.89
CA SER A 57 -3.26 4.68 -0.90
C SER A 57 -3.26 3.41 -1.75
N ILE A 58 -2.65 3.44 -2.95
CA ILE A 58 -2.50 2.26 -3.79
C ILE A 58 -1.60 1.21 -3.11
N LEU A 59 -0.47 1.62 -2.53
CA LEU A 59 0.45 0.70 -1.84
C LEU A 59 -0.21 0.02 -0.63
N SER A 60 -1.04 0.74 0.13
CA SER A 60 -1.80 0.20 1.25
C SER A 60 -2.79 -0.87 0.79
N GLU A 61 -3.57 -0.62 -0.26
CA GLU A 61 -4.48 -1.63 -0.80
C GLU A 61 -3.74 -2.82 -1.43
N MET A 62 -2.56 -2.59 -2.04
CA MET A 62 -1.71 -3.68 -2.51
C MET A 62 -1.14 -4.51 -1.35
N ALA A 63 -0.84 -3.90 -0.20
CA ALA A 63 -0.35 -4.57 0.98
C ALA A 63 -1.36 -5.59 1.55
N GLU A 64 -2.65 -5.45 1.26
CA GLU A 64 -3.69 -6.40 1.68
C GLU A 64 -3.87 -7.55 0.68
N LYS A 65 -3.32 -7.46 -0.54
CA LYS A 65 -3.50 -8.49 -1.56
C LYS A 65 -2.67 -9.75 -1.30
N ASN A 66 -3.26 -10.91 -1.61
CA ASN A 66 -2.52 -12.17 -1.67
C ASN A 66 -1.50 -12.14 -2.81
N GLY A 67 -0.38 -12.87 -2.65
CA GLY A 67 0.67 -12.97 -3.66
C GLY A 67 1.73 -11.87 -3.61
N LEU A 68 1.64 -10.94 -2.65
CA LEU A 68 2.74 -10.04 -2.31
C LEU A 68 3.87 -10.84 -1.68
N ASP A 69 5.07 -10.81 -2.25
CA ASP A 69 6.22 -11.53 -1.68
C ASP A 69 6.78 -10.80 -0.44
N GLU A 70 7.53 -11.53 0.40
CA GLU A 70 8.06 -10.96 1.64
C GLU A 70 9.00 -9.76 1.44
N ARG A 71 9.70 -9.68 0.31
CA ARG A 71 10.59 -8.54 0.02
C ARG A 71 9.76 -7.30 -0.29
N LEU A 72 8.69 -7.44 -1.06
CA LEU A 72 7.75 -6.35 -1.33
C LEU A 72 7.02 -5.92 -0.06
N MET A 73 6.62 -6.86 0.81
CA MET A 73 6.06 -6.53 2.14
C MET A 73 7.00 -5.64 2.94
N ARG A 74 8.30 -5.98 2.98
CA ARG A 74 9.33 -5.19 3.68
C ARG A 74 9.48 -3.80 3.07
N LEU A 75 9.54 -3.71 1.74
CA LEU A 75 9.66 -2.43 1.03
C LEU A 75 8.48 -1.51 1.35
N ILE A 76 7.25 -2.04 1.29
CA ILE A 76 6.05 -1.26 1.61
C ILE A 76 6.04 -0.85 3.08
N TYR A 77 6.40 -1.73 4.01
CA TYR A 77 6.44 -1.39 5.44
C TYR A 77 7.47 -0.31 5.76
N GLU A 78 8.65 -0.36 5.13
CA GLU A 78 9.76 0.55 5.45
C GLU A 78 9.62 1.92 4.79
N GLN A 79 9.09 1.96 3.57
CA GLN A 79 9.05 3.17 2.74
C GLN A 79 7.64 3.74 2.56
N GLY A 80 6.61 2.97 2.89
CA GLY A 80 5.23 3.42 2.89
C GLY A 80 4.89 4.31 4.09
N ASP A 81 3.71 4.90 4.02
CA ASP A 81 3.16 5.72 5.07
C ASP A 81 2.56 4.88 6.21
N LYS A 82 1.83 5.54 7.11
CA LYS A 82 1.17 4.87 8.23
C LYS A 82 0.13 3.84 7.76
N ALA A 83 -0.66 4.17 6.74
CA ALA A 83 -1.66 3.25 6.19
C ALA A 83 -1.01 1.98 5.66
N CYS A 84 0.08 2.12 4.89
CA CYS A 84 0.88 0.99 4.41
C CYS A 84 1.36 0.07 5.55
N LYS A 85 1.87 0.65 6.65
CA LYS A 85 2.37 -0.12 7.79
C LYS A 85 1.26 -0.86 8.52
N VAL A 86 0.09 -0.24 8.68
CA VAL A 86 -1.09 -0.86 9.28
C VAL A 86 -1.61 -2.00 8.38
N ALA A 87 -1.71 -1.77 7.06
CA ALA A 87 -2.13 -2.81 6.13
C ALA A 87 -1.20 -4.03 6.14
N ILE A 88 0.12 -3.81 6.19
CA ILE A 88 1.09 -4.90 6.39
C ILE A 88 0.90 -5.57 7.76
N SER A 89 0.71 -4.81 8.84
CA SER A 89 0.59 -5.39 10.18
C SER A 89 -0.67 -6.23 10.37
N LEU A 90 -1.67 -6.07 9.51
CA LEU A 90 -2.89 -6.88 9.45
C LEU A 90 -2.76 -8.20 8.67
N ARG A 91 -1.57 -8.50 8.15
CA ARG A 91 -1.32 -9.74 7.40
C ARG A 91 -1.00 -10.93 8.31
N ASN A 92 -1.55 -12.09 7.97
CA ASN A 92 -1.29 -13.36 8.67
C ASN A 92 0.00 -14.08 8.21
N ASP A 93 0.51 -13.76 7.03
CA ASP A 93 1.67 -14.39 6.40
C ASP A 93 2.96 -13.56 6.57
N LEU A 94 3.03 -12.72 7.61
CA LEU A 94 4.19 -11.88 7.87
C LEU A 94 5.46 -12.72 8.12
N PRO A 95 6.60 -12.35 7.50
CA PRO A 95 7.88 -12.91 7.87
C PRO A 95 8.28 -12.48 9.29
N MET A 96 9.13 -13.29 9.93
CA MET A 96 9.47 -13.14 11.35
C MET A 96 10.03 -11.76 11.70
N ASP A 97 10.83 -11.16 10.81
CA ASP A 97 11.39 -9.83 11.01
C ASP A 97 10.31 -8.74 11.00
N LEU A 98 9.29 -8.85 10.14
CA LEU A 98 8.16 -7.92 10.14
C LEU A 98 7.26 -8.11 11.36
N LYS A 99 7.08 -9.34 11.86
CA LYS A 99 6.35 -9.58 13.12
C LYS A 99 6.98 -8.84 14.30
N VAL A 100 8.31 -8.91 14.42
CA VAL A 100 9.05 -8.18 15.45
C VAL A 100 8.89 -6.66 15.26
N LYS A 101 9.08 -6.17 14.03
CA LYS A 101 8.91 -4.73 13.73
C LYS A 101 7.51 -4.20 14.03
N CYS A 102 6.47 -5.00 13.79
CA CYS A 102 5.08 -4.60 14.09
C CYS A 102 4.84 -4.57 15.61
N ALA A 103 5.27 -5.60 16.34
CA ALA A 103 5.12 -5.68 17.79
C ALA A 103 5.87 -4.56 18.53
N ASP A 104 7.08 -4.24 18.07
CA ASP A 104 7.96 -3.22 18.66
C ASP A 104 7.81 -1.84 18.00
N SER A 105 6.84 -1.66 17.09
CA SER A 105 6.64 -0.39 16.38
C SER A 105 6.44 0.76 17.36
N ASN A 106 7.03 1.93 17.10
CA ASN A 106 6.74 3.13 17.90
C ASN A 106 5.35 3.71 17.61
N ASP A 107 4.73 3.36 16.48
CA ASP A 107 3.38 3.77 16.11
C ASP A 107 2.35 2.89 16.83
N ALA A 108 1.51 3.52 17.66
CA ALA A 108 0.50 2.82 18.45
C ALA A 108 -0.50 2.08 17.56
N ASP A 109 -0.93 2.68 16.44
CA ASP A 109 -1.92 2.07 15.57
C ASP A 109 -1.35 0.81 14.92
N VAL A 110 -0.08 0.82 14.52
CA VAL A 110 0.58 -0.36 13.94
C VAL A 110 0.62 -1.51 14.96
N ARG A 111 0.99 -1.22 16.21
CA ARG A 111 1.02 -2.23 17.29
C ARG A 111 -0.38 -2.76 17.59
N GLU A 112 -1.36 -1.86 17.76
CA GLU A 112 -2.73 -2.22 18.09
C GLU A 112 -3.36 -3.10 17.00
N HIS A 113 -3.20 -2.74 15.72
CA HIS A 113 -3.71 -3.55 14.62
C HIS A 113 -3.00 -4.91 14.52
N TYR A 114 -1.70 -4.97 14.81
CA TYR A 114 -0.98 -6.24 14.85
C TYR A 114 -1.51 -7.18 15.94
N PHE A 115 -1.76 -6.68 17.15
CA PHE A 115 -2.25 -7.50 18.27
C PHE A 115 -3.74 -7.81 18.19
N ASN A 116 -4.53 -6.96 17.51
CA ASN A 116 -5.97 -7.13 17.33
C ASN A 116 -6.33 -7.76 15.98
N MET A 117 -5.37 -8.35 15.27
CA MET A 117 -5.67 -9.14 14.07
C MET A 117 -6.68 -10.25 14.41
N PRO A 118 -7.73 -10.42 13.59
CA PRO A 118 -8.76 -11.43 13.80
C PRO A 118 -8.25 -12.88 13.65
#